data_AF-A0A0J9TNA0-F1
#
_entry.id   AF-A0A0J9TNA0-F1
#
_cell.length_a   1.000
_cell.length_b   1.000
_cell.length_c   1.000
_cell.angle_alpha   90.00
_cell.angle_beta   90.00
_cell.angle_gamma   90.00
#
_symmetry.space_group_name_H-M   'P 1'
#
loop_
_entity.id
_entity.type
_entity.pdbx_description
1 polymer ?
#
loop_
_entity_poly.entity_id
_entity_poly.type
_entity_poly.pdbx_seq_one_letter_code
_entity_poly.pdbx_strand_id
1 'polypeptide(L)'
;MQEEDSRFSYPGSVEILRAEKAILSSYIYNYPEVINFSEIELVPSMFFQNDTSRAIFETLLKLDVKNGKFDPILIYESLKDNKNFSQSFLDKCARYLEELPRGAQTLNFLKSREVIKSFDNLIEEGQKGSHDYFLRSGYNILDSKIKGFKPGQFVVIASRPGIGKTTFAMNLICNNLDKVSPPFSTEKESAIGIFSLEMINEIIIEKLIAIDSKTELFILERMMEGKKIHDQHLDVFEVSKKKISEANLLFCDDVNITLGKIIGTIKF
;
A
#
# COMPACT_ATOMS: atom_id res chain seq x y z
N MET A 1 -10.50 -40.65 44.14
CA MET A 1 -10.41 -40.70 42.67
C MET A 1 -11.15 -39.51 42.11
N GLN A 2 -10.45 -38.39 42.03
CA GLN A 2 -10.78 -37.28 41.15
C GLN A 2 -9.93 -37.49 39.91
N GLU A 3 -10.57 -37.45 38.74
CA GLU A 3 -10.03 -37.03 37.44
C GLU A 3 -10.98 -37.56 36.37
N GLU A 4 -11.77 -36.67 35.78
CA GLU A 4 -12.19 -36.65 34.37
C GLU A 4 -13.38 -35.70 34.22
N ASP A 5 -13.12 -34.40 34.01
CA ASP A 5 -14.12 -33.51 33.41
C ASP A 5 -13.50 -32.25 32.80
N SER A 6 -12.54 -32.41 31.87
CA SER A 6 -11.85 -31.25 31.27
C SER A 6 -11.39 -31.42 29.82
N ARG A 7 -12.10 -32.17 28.97
CA ARG A 7 -11.70 -32.29 27.54
C ARG A 7 -12.85 -32.42 26.55
N PHE A 8 -13.80 -31.48 26.51
CA PHE A 8 -14.62 -31.25 25.31
C PHE A 8 -15.04 -29.77 25.19
N SER A 9 -14.17 -28.90 24.66
CA SER A 9 -14.60 -27.61 24.12
C SER A 9 -15.05 -27.79 22.67
N TYR A 10 -16.30 -27.48 22.35
CA TYR A 10 -16.81 -27.51 20.97
C TYR A 10 -15.93 -26.64 20.04
N PRO A 11 -15.56 -27.11 18.84
CA PRO A 11 -14.68 -26.39 17.91
C PRO A 11 -15.22 -25.02 17.48
N GLY A 12 -16.54 -24.79 17.55
CA GLY A 12 -17.15 -23.51 17.23
C GLY A 12 -16.83 -22.38 18.22
N SER A 13 -16.49 -22.67 19.48
CA SER A 13 -16.24 -21.64 20.50
C SER A 13 -15.00 -20.79 20.20
N VAL A 14 -13.96 -21.39 19.62
CA VAL A 14 -12.73 -20.70 19.21
C VAL A 14 -12.96 -19.83 17.98
N GLU A 15 -13.77 -20.30 17.03
CA GLU A 15 -14.13 -19.55 15.82
C GLU A 15 -15.04 -18.37 16.15
N ILE A 16 -16.02 -18.55 17.05
CA ILE A 16 -16.88 -17.48 17.56
C ILE A 16 -16.03 -16.40 18.23
N LEU A 17 -15.11 -16.79 19.12
CA LEU A 17 -14.23 -15.83 19.79
C LEU A 17 -13.34 -15.06 18.81
N ARG A 18 -12.84 -15.72 17.76
CA ARG A 18 -12.07 -15.07 16.69
C ARG A 18 -12.91 -14.06 15.90
N ALA A 19 -14.15 -14.43 15.56
CA ALA A 19 -15.06 -13.54 14.85
C ALA A 19 -15.42 -12.31 15.71
N GLU A 20 -15.75 -12.51 16.99
CA GLU A 20 -16.04 -11.43 17.92
C GLU A 20 -14.85 -10.48 18.10
N LYS A 21 -13.62 -11.01 18.20
CA LYS A 21 -12.39 -10.21 18.22
C LYS A 21 -12.22 -9.38 16.96
N ALA A 22 -12.51 -9.94 15.78
CA ALA A 22 -12.40 -9.21 14.51
C ALA A 22 -13.42 -8.06 14.42
N ILE A 23 -14.65 -8.29 14.89
CA ILE A 23 -15.70 -7.27 14.92
C ILE A 23 -15.33 -6.13 15.86
N LEU A 24 -14.93 -6.45 17.10
CA LEU A 24 -14.52 -5.43 18.08
C LEU A 24 -13.27 -4.67 17.64
N SER A 25 -12.30 -5.36 17.04
CA SER A 25 -11.14 -4.71 16.41
C SER A 25 -11.56 -3.69 15.36
N SER A 26 -12.53 -4.03 14.52
CA SER A 26 -13.02 -3.14 13.46
C SER A 26 -13.68 -1.90 14.04
N TYR A 27 -14.52 -2.04 15.08
CA TYR A 27 -15.10 -0.90 15.77
C TYR A 27 -14.05 -0.03 16.49
N ILE A 28 -13.08 -0.65 17.16
CA ILE A 28 -12.09 0.09 17.97
C ILE A 28 -11.09 0.84 17.09
N TYR A 29 -10.51 0.16 16.09
CA TYR A 29 -9.40 0.69 15.32
C TYR A 29 -9.80 1.32 13.97
N ASN A 30 -10.96 0.97 13.42
CA ASN A 30 -11.44 1.37 12.08
C ASN A 30 -12.88 1.89 12.09
N TYR A 31 -13.33 2.49 13.20
CA TYR A 31 -14.69 3.01 13.39
C TYR A 31 -15.31 3.79 12.21
N PRO A 32 -14.60 4.71 11.52
CA PRO A 32 -15.20 5.56 10.49
C PRO A 32 -15.56 4.76 9.23
N GLU A 33 -14.88 3.63 9.01
CA GLU A 33 -15.14 2.73 7.91
C GLU A 33 -16.35 1.85 8.21
N VAL A 34 -16.52 1.40 9.46
CA VAL A 34 -17.58 0.47 9.87
C VAL A 34 -18.93 1.16 10.05
N ILE A 35 -18.95 2.39 10.59
CA ILE A 35 -20.21 3.10 10.87
C ILE A 35 -21.05 3.37 9.61
N ASN A 36 -20.39 3.49 8.45
CA ASN A 36 -21.07 3.66 7.15
C ASN A 36 -21.85 2.41 6.70
N PHE A 37 -21.56 1.23 7.27
CA PHE A 37 -22.23 -0.04 6.95
C PHE A 37 -23.21 -0.49 8.04
N SER A 38 -22.94 -0.14 9.31
CA SER A 38 -23.78 -0.49 10.45
C SER A 38 -23.66 0.57 11.56
N GLU A 39 -24.79 1.15 11.96
CA GLU A 39 -24.85 1.97 13.18
C GLU A 39 -24.57 1.04 14.38
N ILE A 40 -23.49 1.32 15.12
CA ILE A 40 -23.05 0.47 16.24
C ILE A 40 -24.16 0.29 17.28
N GLU A 41 -25.02 1.31 17.45
CA GLU A 41 -26.16 1.32 18.38
C GLU A 41 -27.28 0.33 18.01
N LEU A 42 -27.34 -0.10 16.74
CA LEU A 42 -28.35 -1.06 16.26
C LEU A 42 -27.94 -2.52 16.51
N VAL A 43 -26.70 -2.79 16.88
CA VAL A 43 -26.22 -4.15 17.14
C VAL A 43 -26.53 -4.54 18.59
N PRO A 44 -27.37 -5.56 18.84
CA PRO A 44 -27.68 -5.99 20.21
C PRO A 44 -26.44 -6.58 20.89
N SER A 45 -26.18 -6.23 22.17
CA SER A 45 -25.02 -6.76 22.89
C SER A 45 -25.03 -8.29 23.05
N MET A 46 -26.23 -8.90 23.02
CA MET A 46 -26.41 -10.36 23.01
C MET A 46 -25.82 -11.06 21.78
N PHE A 47 -25.46 -10.31 20.72
CA PHE A 47 -24.72 -10.84 19.57
C PHE A 47 -23.36 -11.42 19.97
N PHE A 48 -22.71 -10.82 20.99
CA PHE A 48 -21.48 -11.33 21.55
C PHE A 48 -21.80 -12.40 22.60
N GLN A 49 -21.42 -13.64 22.31
CA GLN A 49 -21.58 -14.79 23.21
C GLN A 49 -20.52 -14.76 24.32
N ASN A 50 -19.30 -14.31 24.04
CA ASN A 50 -18.27 -14.16 25.06
C ASN A 50 -18.58 -12.97 26.00
N ASP A 51 -18.57 -13.21 27.30
CA ASP A 51 -18.86 -12.17 28.30
C ASP A 51 -17.86 -11.00 28.25
N THR A 52 -16.59 -11.27 27.92
CA THR A 52 -15.54 -10.24 27.77
C THR A 52 -15.85 -9.36 26.57
N SER A 53 -16.17 -9.97 25.43
CA SER A 53 -16.53 -9.26 24.20
C SER A 53 -17.79 -8.41 24.39
N ARG A 54 -18.81 -8.97 25.06
CA ARG A 54 -20.04 -8.26 25.38
C ARG A 54 -19.78 -7.05 26.27
N ALA A 55 -19.01 -7.20 27.34
CA ALA A 55 -18.68 -6.10 28.24
C ALA A 55 -17.90 -4.98 27.54
N ILE A 56 -16.93 -5.33 26.69
CA ILE A 56 -16.19 -4.37 25.86
C ILE A 56 -17.15 -3.65 24.92
N PHE A 57 -18.01 -4.38 24.20
CA PHE A 57 -18.97 -3.78 23.27
C PHE A 57 -19.93 -2.79 23.96
N GLU A 58 -20.50 -3.18 25.10
CA GLU A 58 -21.39 -2.30 25.89
C GLU A 58 -20.67 -1.05 26.42
N THR A 59 -19.35 -1.13 26.59
CA THR A 59 -18.52 0.02 26.94
C THR A 59 -18.32 0.95 25.74
N LEU A 60 -18.11 0.39 24.54
CA LEU A 60 -18.01 1.18 23.30
C LEU A 60 -19.27 2.01 23.06
N LEU A 61 -20.46 1.45 23.32
CA LEU A 61 -21.74 2.17 23.17
C LEU A 61 -21.88 3.40 24.08
N LYS A 62 -21.06 3.52 25.13
CA LYS A 62 -21.10 4.61 26.11
C LYS A 62 -19.98 5.63 25.92
N LEU A 63 -19.00 5.31 25.08
CA LEU A 63 -17.81 6.12 24.89
C LEU A 63 -17.93 7.01 23.66
N ASP A 64 -17.40 8.23 23.78
CA ASP A 64 -17.24 9.12 22.64
C ASP A 64 -16.04 8.71 21.79
N VAL A 65 -16.23 8.68 20.48
CA VAL A 65 -15.17 8.40 19.51
C VAL A 65 -14.31 9.65 19.30
N LYS A 66 -13.01 9.56 19.57
CA LYS A 66 -12.04 10.65 19.35
C LYS A 66 -11.17 10.35 18.13
N ASN A 67 -11.03 11.33 17.23
CA ASN A 67 -10.25 11.17 15.99
C ASN A 67 -10.65 9.94 15.16
N GLY A 68 -11.94 9.58 15.19
CA GLY A 68 -12.46 8.43 14.46
C GLY A 68 -12.00 7.07 14.99
N LYS A 69 -11.50 6.94 16.22
CA LYS A 69 -11.18 5.63 16.83
C LYS A 69 -11.57 5.61 18.31
N PHE A 70 -11.76 4.41 18.85
CA PHE A 70 -11.82 4.25 20.30
C PHE A 70 -10.41 4.02 20.85
N ASP A 71 -10.12 4.58 22.01
CA ASP A 71 -8.87 4.36 22.71
C ASP A 71 -8.99 3.13 23.62
N PRO A 72 -8.21 2.05 23.39
CA PRO A 72 -8.21 0.86 24.26
C PRO A 72 -7.95 1.16 25.73
N ILE A 73 -7.18 2.20 26.03
CA ILE A 73 -6.90 2.61 27.41
C ILE A 73 -8.17 3.18 28.05
N LEU A 74 -8.87 4.07 27.36
CA LEU A 74 -10.14 4.64 27.85
C LEU A 74 -11.24 3.58 27.99
N ILE A 75 -11.26 2.58 27.11
CA ILE A 75 -12.17 1.43 27.24
C ILE A 75 -11.88 0.67 28.54
N TYR A 76 -10.61 0.38 28.81
CA TYR A 76 -10.22 -0.33 30.02
C TYR A 76 -10.48 0.47 31.30
N GLU A 77 -10.21 1.78 31.30
CA GLU A 77 -10.54 2.68 32.40
C GLU A 77 -12.04 2.68 32.69
N SER A 78 -12.88 2.77 31.65
CA SER A 78 -14.34 2.74 31.79
C SER A 78 -14.87 1.40 32.30
N LEU A 79 -14.24 0.29 31.93
CA LEU A 79 -14.55 -1.03 32.48
C LEU A 79 -14.21 -1.11 33.98
N LYS A 80 -13.09 -0.51 34.39
CA LYS A 80 -12.64 -0.49 35.79
C LYS A 80 -13.57 0.29 36.71
N ASP A 81 -14.23 1.33 36.19
CA ASP A 81 -15.21 2.12 36.95
C ASP A 81 -16.49 1.34 37.30
N ASN A 82 -16.73 0.21 36.62
CA ASN A 82 -17.84 -0.67 36.95
C ASN A 82 -17.52 -1.58 38.15
N LYS A 83 -18.07 -1.20 39.32
CA LYS A 83 -17.88 -1.91 40.60
C LYS A 83 -18.37 -3.36 40.63
N ASN A 84 -19.13 -3.81 39.63
CA ASN A 84 -19.63 -5.18 39.55
C ASN A 84 -18.62 -6.17 38.94
N PHE A 85 -17.53 -5.69 38.35
CA PHE A 85 -16.51 -6.55 37.76
C PHE A 85 -15.43 -6.95 38.77
N SER A 86 -15.10 -8.24 38.82
CA SER A 86 -13.98 -8.73 39.62
C SER A 86 -12.65 -8.36 38.97
N GLN A 87 -11.58 -8.26 39.77
CA GLN A 87 -10.23 -8.03 39.25
C GLN A 87 -9.83 -9.08 38.21
N SER A 88 -10.17 -10.35 38.45
CA SER A 88 -9.90 -11.44 37.52
C SER A 88 -10.62 -11.31 36.16
N PHE A 89 -11.77 -10.62 36.12
CA PHE A 89 -12.48 -10.33 34.88
C PHE A 89 -11.87 -9.13 34.14
N LEU A 90 -11.47 -8.09 34.88
CA LEU A 90 -10.74 -6.96 34.32
C LEU A 90 -9.41 -7.41 33.68
N ASP A 91 -8.67 -8.33 34.31
CA ASP A 91 -7.44 -8.90 33.75
C ASP A 91 -7.69 -9.72 32.47
N LYS A 92 -8.90 -10.27 32.29
CA LYS A 92 -9.31 -10.92 31.03
C LYS A 92 -9.60 -9.86 29.96
N CYS A 93 -10.30 -8.78 30.31
CA CYS A 93 -10.57 -7.67 29.39
C CYS A 93 -9.29 -7.00 28.90
N ALA A 94 -8.32 -6.76 29.80
CA ALA A 94 -7.02 -6.18 29.45
C ALA A 94 -6.29 -7.05 28.41
N ARG A 95 -6.13 -8.34 28.69
CA ARG A 95 -5.53 -9.30 27.74
C ARG A 95 -6.30 -9.37 26.42
N TYR A 96 -7.63 -9.34 26.49
CA TYR A 96 -8.46 -9.36 25.29
C TYR A 96 -8.18 -8.16 24.39
N LEU A 97 -8.15 -6.95 24.95
CA LEU A 97 -7.86 -5.71 24.23
C LEU A 97 -6.45 -5.69 23.64
N GLU A 98 -5.46 -6.23 24.37
CA GLU A 98 -4.08 -6.38 23.88
C GLU A 98 -3.98 -7.34 22.68
N GLU A 99 -4.74 -8.43 22.72
CA GLU A 99 -4.76 -9.46 21.67
C GLU A 99 -5.63 -9.09 20.46
N LEU A 100 -6.30 -7.94 20.46
CA LEU A 100 -7.11 -7.53 19.32
C LEU A 100 -6.23 -7.32 18.08
N PRO A 101 -6.63 -7.85 16.91
CA PRO A 101 -5.90 -7.60 15.68
C PRO A 101 -5.92 -6.10 15.38
N ARG A 102 -4.76 -5.47 15.21
CA ARG A 102 -4.67 -4.00 14.99
C ARG A 102 -4.85 -3.60 13.52
N GLY A 103 -4.78 -4.56 12.60
CA GLY A 103 -4.99 -4.36 11.18
C GLY A 103 -6.03 -5.34 10.66
N ALA A 104 -7.27 -4.87 10.48
CA ALA A 104 -8.15 -5.49 9.52
C ALA A 104 -7.78 -4.92 8.14
N GLN A 105 -7.56 -5.79 7.15
CA GLN A 105 -7.61 -5.35 5.75
C GLN A 105 -9.07 -5.06 5.44
N THR A 106 -9.52 -3.84 5.72
CA THR A 106 -10.86 -3.42 5.40
C THR A 106 -10.97 -3.28 3.88
N LEU A 107 -12.04 -3.86 3.34
CA LEU A 107 -12.43 -3.64 1.96
C LEU A 107 -13.26 -2.37 1.93
N ASN A 108 -12.74 -1.33 1.27
CA ASN A 108 -13.47 -0.08 1.08
C ASN A 108 -14.53 -0.28 -0.01
N PHE A 109 -15.78 -0.54 0.40
CA PHE A 109 -16.91 -0.54 -0.52
C PHE A 109 -17.40 0.89 -0.71
N LEU A 110 -17.55 1.30 -1.97
CA LEU A 110 -18.12 2.60 -2.34
C LEU A 110 -19.53 2.40 -2.92
N LYS A 111 -20.45 3.32 -2.62
CA LYS A 111 -21.77 3.32 -3.27
C LYS A 111 -21.60 3.68 -4.74
N SER A 112 -22.39 3.08 -5.63
CA SER A 112 -22.33 3.35 -7.07
C SER A 112 -22.41 4.84 -7.41
N ARG A 113 -23.22 5.61 -6.66
CA ARG A 113 -23.32 7.07 -6.78
C ARG A 113 -21.98 7.79 -6.56
N GLU A 114 -21.20 7.36 -5.59
CA GLU A 114 -19.89 7.96 -5.27
C GLU A 114 -18.86 7.62 -6.36
N VAL A 115 -18.91 6.39 -6.87
CA VAL A 115 -18.07 5.95 -7.99
C VAL A 115 -18.37 6.75 -9.25
N ILE A 116 -19.65 6.93 -9.59
CA ILE A 116 -20.08 7.74 -10.75
C ILE A 116 -19.63 9.19 -10.58
N LYS A 117 -19.84 9.80 -9.41
CA LYS A 117 -19.39 11.17 -9.14
C LYS A 117 -17.88 11.32 -9.32
N SER A 118 -17.10 10.34 -8.86
CA SER A 118 -15.64 10.33 -9.04
C SER A 118 -15.26 10.20 -10.52
N PHE A 119 -16.00 9.41 -11.28
CA PHE A 119 -15.80 9.25 -12.72
C PHE A 119 -16.13 10.52 -13.51
N ASP A 120 -17.20 11.23 -13.17
CA ASP A 120 -17.56 12.49 -13.82
C ASP A 120 -16.47 13.56 -13.61
N ASN A 121 -15.91 13.65 -12.41
CA ASN A 121 -14.77 14.54 -12.13
C ASN A 121 -13.56 14.25 -13.04
N LEU A 122 -13.25 12.96 -13.29
CA LEU A 122 -12.15 12.57 -14.19
C LEU A 122 -12.42 13.00 -15.65
N ILE A 123 -13.68 12.98 -16.08
CA ILE A 123 -14.06 13.47 -17.42
C ILE A 123 -13.83 14.98 -17.51
N GLU A 124 -14.26 15.74 -16.50
CA GLU A 124 -14.07 17.20 -16.45
C GLU A 124 -12.59 17.59 -16.45
N GLU A 125 -11.74 16.89 -15.69
CA GLU A 125 -10.29 17.08 -15.70
C GLU A 125 -9.70 16.82 -17.09
N GLY A 126 -10.09 15.71 -17.73
CA GLY A 126 -9.68 15.39 -19.09
C GLY A 126 -10.06 16.46 -20.11
N GLN A 127 -11.24 17.06 -19.99
CA GLN A 127 -11.71 18.14 -20.88
C GLN A 127 -10.93 19.45 -20.69
N LYS A 128 -10.41 19.72 -19.48
CA LYS A 128 -9.53 20.86 -19.19
C LYS A 128 -8.13 20.72 -19.78
N GLY A 129 -7.84 19.58 -20.42
CA GLY A 129 -6.56 19.35 -21.09
C GLY A 129 -5.43 18.95 -20.15
N SER A 130 -5.70 18.65 -18.88
CA SER A 130 -4.70 18.05 -17.99
C SER A 130 -4.45 16.60 -18.42
N HIS A 131 -3.43 16.40 -19.26
CA HIS A 131 -3.04 15.08 -19.75
C HIS A 131 -2.12 14.34 -18.78
N ASP A 132 -1.92 14.86 -17.57
CA ASP A 132 -1.05 14.27 -16.55
C ASP A 132 -1.66 13.06 -15.83
N TYR A 133 -2.90 12.70 -16.15
CA TYR A 133 -3.58 11.56 -15.52
C TYR A 133 -3.01 10.19 -15.92
N PHE A 134 -2.24 10.08 -17.01
CA PHE A 134 -1.73 8.80 -17.50
C PHE A 134 -0.27 8.88 -17.93
N LEU A 135 0.46 7.79 -17.72
CA LEU A 135 1.84 7.65 -18.20
C LEU A 135 1.84 7.24 -19.67
N ARG A 136 2.78 7.77 -20.45
CA ARG A 136 2.92 7.40 -21.86
C ARG A 136 4.01 6.37 -22.01
N SER A 137 3.90 5.50 -23.00
CA SER A 137 5.01 4.60 -23.33
C SER A 137 6.17 5.33 -24.01
N GLY A 138 5.90 6.49 -24.62
CA GLY A 138 6.85 7.23 -25.45
C GLY A 138 6.91 6.71 -26.90
N TYR A 139 6.13 5.67 -27.22
CA TYR A 139 5.98 5.14 -28.57
C TYR A 139 4.60 5.52 -29.11
N ASN A 140 4.55 6.51 -30.02
CA ASN A 140 3.30 7.06 -30.55
C ASN A 140 2.31 6.01 -31.07
N ILE A 141 2.80 4.99 -31.78
CA ILE A 141 1.96 3.91 -32.31
C ILE A 141 1.34 3.09 -31.17
N LEU A 142 2.12 2.78 -30.13
CA LEU A 142 1.63 2.03 -28.97
C LEU A 142 0.62 2.88 -28.20
N ASP A 143 0.97 4.13 -27.89
CA ASP A 143 0.11 5.06 -27.15
C ASP A 143 -1.20 5.33 -27.88
N SER A 144 -1.22 5.34 -29.22
CA SER A 144 -2.46 5.46 -29.99
C SER A 144 -3.43 4.28 -29.78
N LYS A 145 -2.89 3.09 -29.50
CA LYS A 145 -3.66 1.86 -29.30
C LYS A 145 -4.09 1.69 -27.85
N ILE A 146 -3.17 1.89 -26.90
CA ILE A 146 -3.43 1.64 -25.48
C ILE A 146 -3.93 2.89 -24.73
N LYS A 147 -3.75 4.09 -25.32
CA LYS A 147 -4.09 5.39 -24.73
C LYS A 147 -3.35 5.67 -23.42
N GLY A 148 -2.07 5.27 -23.36
CA GLY A 148 -1.21 5.35 -22.18
C GLY A 148 -1.55 4.33 -21.10
N PHE A 149 -0.84 4.41 -19.99
CA PHE A 149 -1.01 3.61 -18.78
C PHE A 149 -1.77 4.42 -17.74
N LYS A 150 -2.92 3.91 -17.31
CA LYS A 150 -3.81 4.57 -16.35
C LYS A 150 -3.59 4.05 -14.94
N PRO A 151 -3.80 4.89 -13.89
CA PRO A 151 -3.76 4.44 -12.51
C PRO A 151 -4.66 3.21 -12.26
N GLY A 152 -4.17 2.27 -11.45
CA GLY A 152 -4.88 1.04 -11.10
C GLY A 152 -4.78 -0.10 -12.13
N GLN A 153 -4.13 0.10 -13.28
CA GLN A 153 -3.92 -0.97 -14.25
C GLN A 153 -2.75 -1.88 -13.86
N PHE A 154 -2.93 -3.19 -14.03
CA PHE A 154 -1.86 -4.17 -13.98
C PHE A 154 -1.43 -4.54 -15.41
N VAL A 155 -0.21 -4.17 -15.77
CA VAL A 155 0.33 -4.34 -17.13
C VAL A 155 1.43 -5.39 -17.11
N VAL A 156 1.29 -6.42 -17.96
CA VAL A 156 2.28 -7.49 -18.08
C VAL A 156 3.00 -7.39 -19.42
N ILE A 157 4.33 -7.34 -19.37
CA ILE A 157 5.21 -7.38 -20.55
C ILE A 157 5.91 -8.74 -20.57
N ALA A 158 5.57 -9.56 -21.56
CA ALA A 158 6.13 -10.90 -21.74
C ALA A 158 6.82 -11.03 -23.10
N SER A 159 8.03 -11.59 -23.11
CA SER A 159 8.78 -11.93 -24.31
C SER A 159 9.68 -13.14 -24.03
N ARG A 160 10.26 -13.74 -25.07
CA ARG A 160 11.34 -14.71 -24.88
C ARG A 160 12.59 -14.05 -24.30
N PRO A 161 13.48 -14.80 -23.63
CA PRO A 161 14.79 -14.30 -23.20
C PRO A 161 15.56 -13.68 -24.36
N GLY A 162 16.29 -12.60 -24.10
CA GLY A 162 17.11 -11.90 -25.10
C GLY A 162 16.36 -10.98 -26.07
N ILE A 163 15.01 -10.95 -26.08
CA ILE A 163 14.24 -10.06 -26.96
C ILE A 163 14.28 -8.59 -26.51
N GLY A 164 14.53 -8.34 -25.22
CA GLY A 164 14.67 -6.97 -24.68
C GLY A 164 13.52 -6.49 -23.80
N LYS A 165 12.79 -7.40 -23.11
CA LYS A 165 11.78 -7.03 -22.10
C LYS A 165 12.29 -6.01 -21.09
N THR A 166 13.49 -6.23 -20.54
CA THR A 166 14.08 -5.33 -19.53
C THR A 166 14.47 -3.99 -20.14
N THR A 167 15.08 -3.99 -21.33
CA THR A 167 15.40 -2.76 -22.07
C THR A 167 14.14 -1.96 -22.40
N PHE A 168 13.04 -2.63 -22.78
CA PHE A 168 11.76 -1.97 -23.02
C PHE A 168 11.23 -1.32 -21.73
N ALA A 169 11.25 -2.02 -20.59
CA ALA A 169 10.86 -1.45 -19.31
C ALA A 169 11.71 -0.23 -18.92
N MET A 170 13.03 -0.26 -19.16
CA MET A 170 13.92 0.87 -18.92
C MET A 170 13.60 2.08 -19.81
N ASN A 171 13.25 1.86 -21.08
CA ASN A 171 12.79 2.95 -21.95
C ASN A 171 11.50 3.59 -21.43
N LEU A 172 10.55 2.80 -20.89
CA LEU A 172 9.34 3.33 -20.28
C LEU A 172 9.67 4.25 -19.09
N ILE A 173 10.65 3.88 -18.27
CA ILE A 173 11.12 4.71 -17.15
C ILE A 173 11.71 6.02 -17.68
N CYS A 174 12.68 5.95 -18.61
CA CYS A 174 13.31 7.13 -19.20
C CYS A 174 12.29 8.09 -19.85
N ASN A 175 11.29 7.56 -20.54
CA ASN A 175 10.25 8.35 -21.21
C ASN A 175 9.30 9.08 -20.24
N ASN A 176 9.32 8.73 -18.95
CA ASN A 176 8.48 9.34 -17.91
C ASN A 176 9.30 9.97 -16.77
N LEU A 177 10.61 10.18 -16.93
CA LEU A 177 11.45 10.82 -15.90
C LEU A 177 10.90 12.20 -15.52
N ASP A 178 10.48 13.00 -16.50
CA ASP A 178 9.95 14.35 -16.26
C ASP A 178 8.68 14.36 -15.38
N LYS A 179 7.99 13.21 -15.23
CA LYS A 179 6.83 13.09 -14.33
C LYS A 179 7.22 12.93 -12.86
N VAL A 180 8.46 12.52 -12.62
CA VAL A 180 9.02 12.29 -11.28
C VAL A 180 10.23 13.18 -11.01
N SER A 181 10.48 14.19 -11.85
CA SER A 181 11.52 15.19 -11.67
C SER A 181 10.93 16.56 -11.29
N PRO A 182 11.67 17.41 -10.55
CA PRO A 182 11.28 18.78 -10.28
C PRO A 182 11.26 19.67 -11.54
N PRO A 183 10.36 20.69 -11.61
CA PRO A 183 9.25 20.92 -10.69
C PRO A 183 8.14 19.87 -10.90
N PHE A 184 7.61 19.34 -9.81
CA PHE A 184 6.53 18.36 -9.90
C PHE A 184 5.28 19.00 -10.51
N SER A 185 4.67 18.29 -11.46
CA SER A 185 3.43 18.70 -12.13
C SER A 185 2.21 18.68 -11.20
N THR A 186 2.34 18.03 -10.04
CA THR A 186 1.25 17.80 -9.08
C THR A 186 1.67 18.22 -7.67
N GLU A 187 0.68 18.53 -6.82
CA GLU A 187 0.90 18.86 -5.40
C GLU A 187 1.56 17.72 -4.60
N LYS A 188 1.45 16.48 -5.09
CA LYS A 188 2.14 15.30 -4.54
C LYS A 188 3.33 14.93 -5.42
N GLU A 189 4.46 14.66 -4.79
CA GLU A 189 5.64 14.13 -5.46
C GLU A 189 5.33 12.72 -5.98
N SER A 190 5.43 12.54 -7.29
CA SER A 190 5.29 11.22 -7.91
C SER A 190 6.64 10.50 -7.87
N ALA A 191 6.61 9.16 -7.77
CA ALA A 191 7.80 8.32 -7.76
C ALA A 191 7.65 7.12 -8.69
N ILE A 192 8.77 6.61 -9.20
CA ILE A 192 8.83 5.32 -9.91
C ILE A 192 9.61 4.33 -9.03
N GLY A 193 8.92 3.28 -8.56
CA GLY A 193 9.54 2.17 -7.84
C GLY A 193 9.98 1.05 -8.78
N ILE A 194 11.25 0.67 -8.70
CA ILE A 194 11.89 -0.35 -9.53
C ILE A 194 12.33 -1.51 -8.63
N PHE A 195 11.66 -2.64 -8.80
CA PHE A 195 11.99 -3.89 -8.11
C PHE A 195 12.65 -4.84 -9.11
N SER A 196 13.92 -5.15 -8.90
CA SER A 196 14.71 -6.00 -9.78
C SER A 196 15.08 -7.29 -9.06
N LEU A 197 14.84 -8.43 -9.71
CA LEU A 197 15.18 -9.75 -9.16
C LEU A 197 16.36 -10.41 -9.88
N GLU A 198 16.84 -9.81 -10.97
CA GLU A 198 17.87 -10.39 -11.84
C GLU A 198 19.10 -9.48 -11.96
N MET A 199 18.91 -8.16 -11.88
CA MET A 199 19.96 -7.17 -12.06
C MET A 199 20.12 -6.33 -10.81
N ILE A 200 21.38 -6.07 -10.41
CA ILE A 200 21.68 -5.12 -9.33
C ILE A 200 21.40 -3.68 -9.78
N ASN A 201 21.20 -2.79 -8.82
CA ASN A 201 20.80 -1.40 -9.07
C ASN A 201 21.82 -0.64 -9.95
N GLU A 202 23.11 -0.87 -9.78
CA GLU A 202 24.18 -0.22 -10.55
C GLU A 202 24.04 -0.51 -12.05
N ILE A 203 23.78 -1.77 -12.43
CA ILE A 203 23.60 -2.16 -13.83
C ILE A 203 22.31 -1.53 -14.42
N ILE A 204 21.28 -1.32 -13.59
CA ILE A 204 20.07 -0.63 -14.01
C ILE A 204 20.38 0.84 -14.30
N ILE A 205 21.12 1.51 -13.40
CA ILE A 205 21.53 2.91 -13.56
C ILE A 205 22.40 3.09 -14.80
N GLU A 206 23.39 2.23 -15.04
CA GLU A 206 24.23 2.26 -16.24
C GLU A 206 23.39 2.27 -17.52
N LYS A 207 22.36 1.42 -17.58
CA LYS A 207 21.45 1.34 -18.73
C LYS A 207 20.55 2.54 -18.85
N LEU A 208 20.03 3.08 -17.74
CA LEU A 208 19.22 4.30 -17.76
C LEU A 208 20.05 5.49 -18.28
N ILE A 209 21.30 5.64 -17.83
CA ILE A 209 22.22 6.67 -18.32
C ILE A 209 22.48 6.49 -19.81
N ALA A 210 22.77 5.27 -20.27
CA ALA A 210 23.01 5.01 -21.69
C ALA A 210 21.79 5.35 -22.56
N ILE A 211 20.58 5.00 -22.11
CA ILE A 211 19.32 5.29 -22.81
C ILE A 211 19.06 6.80 -22.88
N ASP A 212 19.13 7.51 -21.75
CA ASP A 212 18.82 8.94 -21.67
C ASP A 212 19.88 9.80 -22.39
N SER A 213 21.16 9.44 -22.26
CA SER A 213 22.27 10.08 -23.00
C SER A 213 22.33 9.71 -24.49
N LYS A 214 21.56 8.70 -24.93
CA LYS A 214 21.55 8.16 -26.31
C LYS A 214 22.94 7.71 -26.77
N THR A 215 23.65 7.00 -25.91
CA THR A 215 24.99 6.47 -26.20
C THR A 215 25.01 4.95 -26.14
N GLU A 216 26.05 4.36 -26.73
CA GLU A 216 26.30 2.92 -26.60
C GLU A 216 26.77 2.59 -25.18
N LEU A 217 26.13 1.59 -24.55
CA LEU A 217 26.44 1.15 -23.18
C LEU A 217 27.95 0.83 -22.99
N PHE A 218 28.57 0.23 -24.02
CA PHE A 218 30.00 -0.10 -24.01
C PHE A 218 30.92 1.10 -23.77
N ILE A 219 30.51 2.32 -24.14
CA ILE A 219 31.31 3.53 -23.90
C ILE A 219 31.35 3.84 -22.39
N LEU A 220 30.23 3.64 -21.70
CA LEU A 220 30.12 3.83 -20.25
C LEU A 220 30.91 2.75 -19.50
N GLU A 221 30.81 1.49 -19.95
CA GLU A 221 31.62 0.38 -19.40
C GLU A 221 33.12 0.66 -19.53
N ARG A 222 33.58 1.16 -20.70
CA ARG A 222 34.98 1.57 -20.89
C ARG A 222 35.42 2.67 -19.93
N MET A 223 34.55 3.65 -19.66
CA MET A 223 34.83 4.71 -18.70
C MET A 223 35.03 4.12 -17.29
N MET A 224 34.19 3.17 -16.89
CA MET A 224 34.29 2.49 -15.58
C MET A 224 35.57 1.65 -15.47
N GLU A 225 36.05 1.08 -16.58
CA GLU A 225 37.35 0.39 -16.66
C GLU A 225 38.56 1.35 -16.65
N GLY A 226 38.34 2.67 -16.56
CA GLY A 226 39.39 3.69 -16.57
C GLY A 226 40.01 3.94 -17.95
N LYS A 227 39.36 3.48 -19.03
CA LYS A 227 39.83 3.75 -20.41
C LYS A 227 39.47 5.17 -20.81
N LYS A 228 40.33 5.79 -21.62
CA LYS A 228 40.07 7.11 -22.18
C LYS A 228 38.84 7.06 -23.10
N ILE A 229 37.92 7.99 -22.86
CA ILE A 229 36.74 8.26 -23.69
C ILE A 229 36.78 9.69 -24.22
N HIS A 230 35.95 10.00 -25.21
CA HIS A 230 35.86 11.34 -25.79
C HIS A 230 35.15 12.30 -24.84
N ASP A 231 35.61 13.55 -24.73
CA ASP A 231 35.07 14.53 -23.77
C ASP A 231 33.56 14.78 -23.98
N GLN A 232 33.10 14.78 -25.23
CA GLN A 232 31.66 14.88 -25.55
C GLN A 232 30.81 13.78 -24.89
N HIS A 233 31.36 12.57 -24.69
CA HIS A 233 30.64 11.50 -23.99
C HIS A 233 30.58 11.76 -22.48
N LEU A 234 31.64 12.31 -21.89
CA LEU A 234 31.65 12.70 -20.48
C LEU A 234 30.57 13.74 -20.20
N ASP A 235 30.47 14.77 -21.04
CA ASP A 235 29.50 15.85 -20.86
C ASP A 235 28.05 15.33 -20.88
N VAL A 236 27.68 14.48 -21.86
CA VAL A 236 26.32 13.93 -21.92
C VAL A 236 26.03 12.96 -20.78
N PHE A 237 27.04 12.23 -20.28
CA PHE A 237 26.88 11.38 -19.10
C PHE A 237 26.63 12.18 -17.84
N GLU A 238 27.35 13.28 -17.61
CA GLU A 238 27.11 14.14 -16.45
C GLU A 238 25.71 14.78 -16.48
N VAL A 239 25.25 15.23 -17.65
CA VAL A 239 23.88 15.75 -17.82
C VAL A 239 22.84 14.68 -17.48
N SER A 240 23.03 13.46 -17.99
CA SER A 240 22.11 12.35 -17.76
C SER A 240 22.09 11.90 -16.29
N LYS A 241 23.27 11.76 -15.67
CA LYS A 241 23.40 11.46 -14.23
C LYS A 241 22.67 12.49 -13.38
N LYS A 242 22.86 13.79 -13.67
CA LYS A 242 22.17 14.86 -12.96
C LYS A 242 20.66 14.72 -13.08
N LYS A 243 20.15 14.57 -14.30
CA LYS A 243 18.72 14.40 -14.56
C LYS A 243 18.12 13.20 -13.81
N ILE A 244 18.81 12.05 -13.85
CA ILE A 244 18.38 10.84 -13.15
C ILE A 244 18.46 11.02 -11.62
N SER A 245 19.48 11.71 -11.11
CA SER A 245 19.65 11.96 -9.68
C SER A 245 18.61 12.92 -9.09
N GLU A 246 18.08 13.82 -9.90
CA GLU A 246 17.00 14.74 -9.50
C GLU A 246 15.61 14.08 -9.61
N ALA A 247 15.50 12.96 -10.33
CA ALA A 247 14.26 12.19 -10.46
C ALA A 247 13.99 11.33 -9.21
N ASN A 248 12.72 11.24 -8.80
CA ASN A 248 12.27 10.40 -7.68
C ASN A 248 12.14 8.92 -8.10
N LEU A 249 13.29 8.30 -8.31
CA LEU A 249 13.43 6.87 -8.62
C LEU A 249 13.82 6.10 -7.36
N LEU A 250 13.07 5.04 -7.05
CA LEU A 250 13.32 4.16 -5.92
C LEU A 250 13.74 2.78 -6.43
N PHE A 251 14.87 2.27 -5.96
CA PHE A 251 15.45 1.01 -6.42
C PHE A 251 15.45 -0.05 -5.32
N CYS A 252 15.17 -1.30 -5.67
CA CYS A 252 15.20 -2.44 -4.77
C CYS A 252 15.62 -3.70 -5.53
N ASP A 253 16.77 -4.26 -5.17
CA ASP A 253 17.36 -5.48 -5.75
C ASP A 253 17.56 -6.61 -4.72
N ASP A 254 16.78 -6.57 -3.64
CA ASP A 254 16.79 -7.60 -2.58
C ASP A 254 16.44 -8.99 -3.13
N VAL A 255 17.23 -9.99 -2.76
CA VAL A 255 17.09 -11.39 -3.24
C VAL A 255 15.80 -12.07 -2.75
N ASN A 256 15.20 -11.61 -1.64
CA ASN A 256 14.06 -12.23 -0.96
C ASN A 256 12.83 -11.32 -0.89
N ILE A 257 12.48 -10.71 -2.03
CA ILE A 257 11.28 -9.89 -2.18
C ILE A 257 10.04 -10.78 -2.34
N THR A 258 9.00 -10.50 -1.56
CA THR A 258 7.67 -11.12 -1.70
C THR A 258 6.66 -10.06 -2.12
N LEU A 259 5.56 -10.47 -2.75
CA LEU A 259 4.48 -9.56 -3.11
C LEU A 259 3.95 -8.78 -1.89
N GLY A 260 3.86 -9.42 -0.72
CA GLY A 260 3.47 -8.77 0.53
C GLY A 260 4.44 -7.67 0.96
N LYS A 261 5.76 -7.88 0.79
CA LYS A 261 6.76 -6.84 1.04
C LYS A 261 6.64 -5.68 0.07
N ILE A 262 6.49 -5.95 -1.23
CA ILE A 262 6.30 -4.91 -2.26
C ILE A 262 5.07 -4.05 -1.91
N ILE A 263 3.93 -4.68 -1.63
CA ILE A 263 2.69 -3.96 -1.28
C ILE A 263 2.86 -3.17 0.03
N GLY A 264 3.55 -3.75 1.02
CA GLY A 264 3.85 -3.08 2.28
C GLY A 264 4.69 -1.81 2.06
N THR A 265 5.75 -1.89 1.27
CA THR A 265 6.64 -0.75 1.00
C THR A 265 5.98 0.36 0.20
N ILE A 266 5.04 0.05 -0.71
CA ILE A 266 4.36 1.05 -1.55
C ILE A 266 3.20 1.75 -0.83
N LYS A 267 2.63 1.13 0.22
CA LYS A 267 1.46 1.68 0.95
C LYS A 267 1.82 2.71 2.03
N PHE A 268 3.09 2.85 2.38
CA PHE A 268 3.61 3.82 3.34
C PHE A 268 4.52 4.83 2.63
#